data_AF-A0A645B6A0-F1
#
_entry.id   AF-A0A645B6A0-F1
#
_cell.length_a   1.000
_cell.length_b   1.000
_cell.length_c   1.000
_cell.angle_alpha   90.00
_cell.angle_beta   90.00
_cell.angle_gamma   90.00
#
_symmetry.space_group_name_H-M   'P 1'
#
loop_
_entity.id
_entity.type
_entity.pdbx_description
1 polymer ?
#
loop_
_entity_poly.entity_id
_entity_poly.type
_entity_poly.pdbx_seq_one_letter_code
_entity_poly.pdbx_strand_id
1 'polypeptide(L)' 'MGKYSQLAKDIVKNVGGKENINSLTHCITRLRFKLKDESKANDEVLKKMMA' A
#
# COMPACT_ATOMS: atom_id res chain seq x y z
N MET A 1 18.97 5.29 5.22
CA MET A 1 17.62 4.69 5.12
C MET A 1 16.60 5.81 5.16
N GLY A 2 15.70 5.89 4.19
CA GLY A 2 14.74 7.00 4.09
C GLY A 2 13.68 6.94 5.19
N LYS A 3 13.24 8.11 5.66
CA LYS A 3 12.25 8.30 6.75
C LYS A 3 10.94 7.50 6.58
N TYR A 4 10.63 7.06 5.37
CA TYR A 4 9.40 6.35 5.00
C TYR A 4 9.63 4.90 4.55
N SER A 5 10.86 4.37 4.61
CA SER A 5 11.15 3.03 4.12
C SER A 5 10.45 1.92 4.90
N GLN A 6 10.22 2.10 6.20
CA GLN A 6 9.43 1.14 6.99
C GLN A 6 7.95 1.23 6.64
N LEU A 7 7.38 2.45 6.64
CA LEU A 7 5.99 2.69 6.25
C LEU A 7 5.67 2.11 4.87
N ALA A 8 6.54 2.32 3.88
CA ALA A 8 6.36 1.77 2.54
C ALA A 8 6.33 0.22 2.53
N LYS A 9 7.18 -0.42 3.34
CA LYS A 9 7.17 -1.89 3.49
C LYS A 9 5.89 -2.38 4.15
N ASP A 10 5.43 -1.67 5.18
CA ASP A 10 4.19 -2.01 5.88
C ASP A 10 2.96 -1.86 4.96
N ILE A 11 2.90 -0.80 4.15
CA ILE A 11 1.84 -0.63 3.15
C ILE A 11 1.86 -1.80 2.16
N VAL A 12 3.02 -2.14 1.59
CA VAL A 12 3.14 -3.26 0.63
C VAL A 12 2.73 -4.60 1.27
N LYS A 13 3.04 -4.81 2.55
CA LYS A 13 2.62 -6.01 3.28
C LYS A 13 1.10 -6.05 3.47
N ASN A 14 0.49 -4.94 3.84
CA ASN A 14 -0.95 -4.85 4.13
C ASN A 14 -1.84 -4.84 2.88
N VAL A 15 -1.31 -4.54 1.69
CA VAL A 15 -2.04 -4.71 0.41
C VAL A 15 -1.96 -6.14 -0.15
N GLY A 16 -1.47 -7.11 0.62
CA GLY A 16 -1.34 -8.51 0.19
C GLY A 16 0.01 -8.86 -0.45
N GLY A 17 1.02 -8.02 -0.27
CA GLY A 17 2.38 -8.26 -0.77
C GLY A 17 2.63 -7.76 -2.19
N LYS A 18 3.90 -7.78 -2.62
CA LYS A 18 4.32 -7.33 -3.95
C LYS A 18 3.64 -8.13 -5.07
N GLU A 19 3.41 -9.42 -4.84
CA GLU A 19 2.75 -10.31 -5.79
C GLU A 19 1.29 -9.95 -6.07
N ASN A 20 0.61 -9.29 -5.11
CA ASN A 20 -0.77 -8.83 -5.25
C ASN A 20 -0.87 -7.45 -5.92
N ILE A 21 0.24 -6.73 -6.11
CA ILE A 21 0.25 -5.42 -6.77
C ILE A 21 0.43 -5.64 -8.28
N ASN A 22 -0.54 -5.19 -9.06
CA ASN A 22 -0.46 -5.19 -10.52
C ASN A 22 0.27 -3.94 -11.04
N SER A 23 -0.03 -2.77 -10.46
CA SER A 23 0.66 -1.51 -10.78
C SER A 23 0.50 -0.49 -9.66
N LEU A 24 1.45 0.44 -9.53
CA LEU A 24 1.39 1.58 -8.61
C LEU A 24 1.47 2.88 -9.41
N THR A 25 0.55 3.79 -9.14
CA THR A 25 0.56 5.15 -9.69
C THR A 25 0.49 6.15 -8.54
N HIS A 26 1.15 7.28 -8.67
CA HIS A 26 1.11 8.32 -7.63
C HIS A 26 0.81 9.69 -8.25
N CYS A 27 0.13 10.52 -7.47
CA CYS A 27 0.07 11.96 -7.67
C CYS A 27 0.64 12.66 -6.43
N ILE A 28 0.51 13.99 -6.35
CA ILE A 28 1.09 14.81 -5.28
C ILE A 28 0.57 14.40 -3.90
N THR A 29 -0.70 13.96 -3.80
CA THR A 29 -1.36 13.67 -2.52
C THR A 29 -1.92 12.25 -2.39
N ARG A 30 -1.85 11.42 -3.44
CA ARG A 30 -2.42 10.06 -3.41
C ARG A 30 -1.49 9.05 -4.06
N LEU A 31 -1.37 7.90 -3.40
CA LEU A 31 -0.84 6.66 -3.97
C LEU A 31 -2.03 5.77 -4.35
N ARG A 32 -2.05 5.31 -5.60
CA ARG A 32 -3.09 4.43 -6.15
C ARG A 32 -2.46 3.09 -6.50
N PHE A 33 -2.82 2.06 -5.72
CA PHE A 33 -2.42 0.69 -5.98
C PHE A 33 -3.51 0.01 -6.82
N LYS A 34 -3.14 -0.61 -7.93
CA LYS A 34 -4.00 -1.53 -8.67
C LYS A 34 -3.65 -2.93 -8.21
N LEU A 35 -4.55 -3.58 -7.48
CA LEU A 35 -4.34 -4.92 -6.93
C LEU A 35 -4.88 -5.98 -7.89
N LYS A 36 -4.39 -7.20 -7.75
CA LYS A 36 -4.92 -8.39 -8.43
C LYS A 36 -6.15 -8.92 -7.69
N ASP A 37 -6.11 -8.89 -6.36
CA ASP A 37 -7.19 -9.30 -5.47
C ASP A 37 -7.34 -8.28 -4.34
N GLU A 38 -8.45 -7.55 -4.36
CA GLU A 38 -8.76 -6.51 -3.36
C GLU A 38 -9.09 -7.13 -1.99
N SER A 39 -9.56 -8.38 -1.94
CA SER A 39 -9.92 -9.07 -0.67
C SER A 39 -8.72 -9.35 0.22
N LYS A 40 -7.49 -9.30 -0.35
CA LYS A 40 -6.23 -9.46 0.38
C LYS A 40 -5.69 -8.15 0.94
N ALA A 41 -6.31 -7.02 0.59
CA ALA A 41 -5.96 -5.74 1.16
C ALA A 41 -6.60 -5.57 2.54
N ASN A 42 -5.83 -5.01 3.47
CA ASN A 42 -6.27 -4.78 4.84
C ASN A 42 -6.63 -3.30 5.04
N ASP A 43 -7.80 -2.89 4.52
CA ASP A 43 -8.24 -1.50 4.46
C ASP A 43 -8.27 -0.82 5.83
N GLU A 44 -8.66 -1.53 6.89
CA GLU A 44 -8.72 -0.97 8.24
C GLU A 44 -7.35 -0.54 8.77
N VAL A 45 -6.31 -1.34 8.49
CA VAL A 45 -4.94 -1.05 8.89
C VAL A 45 -4.38 0.11 8.06
N LEU A 46 -4.61 0.08 6.74
CA LEU A 46 -4.15 1.12 5.82
C LEU A 46 -4.77 2.48 6.15
N LYS A 47 -6.06 2.52 6.51
CA LYS A 47 -6.76 3.75 6.89
C LYS A 47 -6.22 4.36 8.19
N LYS A 48 -5.84 3.52 9.16
CA LYS A 48 -5.18 3.98 10.40
C LYS A 48 -3.75 4.46 10.20
N MET A 49 -3.03 3.91 9.22
CA MET A 49 -1.66 4.33 8.90
C MET A 49 -1.59 5.68 8.15
N MET A 50 -2.70 6.09 7.52
CA MET A 50 -2.79 7.33 6.74
C MET A 50 -3.58 8.44 7.45
N ALA A 51 -4.13 8.16 8.64
CA ALA A 51 -4.76 9.15 9.54
C ALA A 51 -3.68 9.88 10.35
#